data_AF-A0A9E1CFR5-F1
#
_entry.id   AF-A0A9E1CFR5-F1
#
_cell.length_a   1.000
_cell.length_b   1.000
_cell.length_c   1.000
_cell.angle_alpha   90.00
_cell.angle_beta   90.00
_cell.angle_gamma   90.00
#
_symmetry.space_group_name_H-M   'P 1'
#
loop_
_entity.id
_entity.type
_entity.pdbx_description
1 polymer ?
#
loop_
_entity_poly.entity_id
_entity_poly.type
_entity_poly.pdbx_seq_one_letter_code
_entity_poly.pdbx_strand_id
1 'polypeptide(L)' 'MQYHNITKDDMLNGDGLRVVLWVAGCGHACPGCHNPITWDAEGGLLFDQAAKAELFTELG' A
#
# COMPACT_ATOMS: atom_id res chain seq x y z
N MET A 1 2.35 11.51 -2.53
CA MET A 1 2.07 10.08 -2.81
C MET A 1 0.81 9.73 -2.06
N GLN A 2 -0.17 9.12 -2.71
CA GLN A 2 -1.36 8.60 -2.04
C GLN A 2 -1.19 7.09 -1.78
N TYR A 3 -1.86 6.57 -0.76
CA TYR A 3 -1.83 5.16 -0.40
C TYR A 3 -3.21 4.71 0.13
N HIS A 4 -3.49 3.40 0.04
CA HIS A 4 -4.74 2.81 0.50
C HIS A 4 -4.60 2.12 1.86
N ASN A 5 -3.44 1.55 2.16
CA ASN A 5 -3.25 0.78 3.39
C ASN A 5 -1.78 0.54 3.73
N ILE A 6 -1.52 0.26 5.01
CA ILE A 6 -0.28 -0.34 5.51
C ILE A 6 -0.69 -1.65 6.19
N THR A 7 -0.41 -2.81 5.59
CA THR A 7 -0.64 -4.11 6.23
C THR A 7 0.58 -4.53 7.04
N LYS A 8 0.32 -5.06 8.23
CA LYS A 8 1.31 -5.51 9.23
C LYS A 8 1.26 -7.03 9.31
N ASP A 9 2.35 -7.65 9.72
CA ASP A 9 2.43 -9.11 9.89
C ASP A 9 2.00 -9.90 8.62
N ASP A 10 2.32 -9.37 7.44
CA ASP A 10 1.88 -9.91 6.16
C ASP A 10 2.78 -11.08 5.73
N MET A 11 2.18 -12.28 5.61
CA MET A 11 2.83 -13.51 5.15
C MET A 11 2.47 -13.86 3.70
N LEU A 12 1.65 -13.04 3.03
CA LEU A 12 1.12 -13.32 1.69
C LEU A 12 1.90 -12.58 0.60
N ASN A 13 2.55 -11.47 0.94
CA ASN A 13 3.19 -10.55 -0.01
C ASN A 13 4.72 -10.58 0.08
N GLY A 14 5.30 -11.77 0.24
CA GLY A 14 6.74 -12.02 0.22
C GLY A 14 7.19 -13.03 1.27
N ASP A 15 8.45 -13.43 1.22
CA ASP A 15 8.99 -14.42 2.15
C ASP A 15 9.12 -13.87 3.57
N GLY A 16 8.61 -14.61 4.56
CA GLY A 16 8.67 -14.21 5.97
C GLY A 16 7.57 -13.20 6.35
N LEU A 17 7.77 -12.54 7.48
CA LEU A 17 6.81 -11.56 8.01
C LEU A 17 7.13 -10.17 7.47
N ARG A 18 6.16 -9.51 6.82
CA ARG A 18 6.37 -8.24 6.11
C ARG A 18 5.42 -7.14 6.57
N VAL A 19 5.89 -5.90 6.39
CA VAL A 19 5.04 -4.71 6.39
C VAL A 19 4.89 -4.28 4.93
N VAL A 20 3.65 -4.08 4.47
CA VAL A 20 3.35 -3.79 3.06
C VAL A 20 2.63 -2.45 2.95
N LEU A 21 3.22 -1.53 2.20
CA LEU A 21 2.61 -0.26 1.84
C LEU A 21 1.87 -0.39 0.50
N TRP A 22 0.56 -0.22 0.51
CA TRP A 22 -0.31 -0.27 -0.67
C TRP A 22 -0.48 1.13 -1.27
N VAL A 23 0.32 1.46 -2.28
CA VAL A 23 0.29 2.78 -2.94
C VAL A 23 -0.87 2.92 -3.94
N ALA A 24 -1.31 4.16 -4.16
CA ALA A 24 -2.31 4.49 -5.18
C ALA A 24 -1.65 4.85 -6.53
N GLY A 25 -2.37 4.60 -7.61
CA GLY A 25 -1.95 4.83 -8.99
C GLY A 25 -1.46 3.56 -9.70
N CYS A 26 -2.21 3.12 -10.72
CA CYS A 26 -1.77 2.08 -11.65
C CYS A 26 -2.41 2.29 -13.02
N GLY A 27 -1.61 2.77 -13.99
CA GLY A 27 -2.09 3.06 -15.34
C GLY A 27 -2.32 1.84 -16.24
N HIS A 28 -1.96 0.63 -15.79
CA HIS A 28 -2.13 -0.58 -16.60
C HIS A 28 -3.59 -1.01 -16.74
N ALA A 29 -4.42 -0.75 -15.71
CA ALA A 29 -5.84 -1.10 -15.69
C ALA A 29 -6.16 -2.52 -16.21
N CYS A 30 -5.38 -3.52 -15.78
CA CYS A 30 -5.45 -4.88 -16.34
C CYS A 30 -6.86 -5.50 -16.19
N PRO A 31 -7.35 -6.25 -17.20
CA PRO A 31 -8.56 -7.05 -17.06
C PRO A 31 -8.43 -8.04 -15.89
N GLY A 32 -9.42 -8.05 -15.00
CA GLY A 32 -9.40 -8.92 -13.81
C GLY A 32 -8.43 -8.48 -12.71
N CYS A 33 -8.03 -7.20 -12.67
CA CYS A 33 -7.20 -6.69 -11.59
C CYS A 33 -7.83 -6.99 -10.22
N HIS A 34 -7.03 -7.55 -9.30
CA HIS A 34 -7.48 -7.85 -7.94
C HIS A 34 -7.72 -6.57 -7.11
N ASN A 35 -7.04 -5.48 -7.47
CA ASN A 35 -7.07 -4.22 -6.74
C ASN A 35 -7.43 -3.05 -7.68
N PRO A 36 -8.62 -3.03 -8.32
CA PRO A 36 -8.98 -1.97 -9.26
C PRO A 36 -9.11 -0.60 -8.58
N ILE A 37 -9.33 -0.57 -7.27
CA ILE A 37 -9.38 0.66 -6.47
C ILE A 37 -8.06 1.45 -6.49
N THR A 38 -6.92 0.79 -6.75
CA THR A 38 -5.61 1.44 -6.76
C THR A 38 -5.29 2.10 -8.11
N TRP A 39 -6.19 2.07 -9.10
CA TRP A 39 -5.92 2.65 -10.41
C TRP A 39 -5.85 4.18 -10.36
N ASP A 40 -6.73 4.79 -9.56
CA ASP A 40 -6.76 6.24 -9.36
C ASP A 40 -5.52 6.69 -8.58
N ALA A 41 -4.74 7.59 -9.18
CA ALA A 41 -3.55 8.15 -8.55
C ALA A 41 -3.88 9.16 -7.44
N GLU A 42 -5.09 9.71 -7.43
CA GLU A 42 -5.59 10.61 -6.38
C GLU A 42 -6.37 9.87 -5.28
N GLY A 43 -6.65 8.58 -5.50
CA GLY A 43 -7.38 7.72 -4.56
C GLY A 43 -6.61 7.46 -3.26
N GLY A 44 -7.34 7.12 -2.19
CA GLY A 44 -6.74 6.82 -0.88
C GLY A 44 -6.43 8.07 -0.06
N LEU A 45 -5.41 7.96 0.80
CA LEU A 45 -4.97 9.00 1.73
C LEU A 45 -3.58 9.50 1.38
N LEU A 46 -3.26 10.73 1.79
CA LEU A 46 -1.90 11.27 1.66
C LEU A 46 -0.95 10.48 2.54
N PHE A 47 0.13 9.98 1.94
CA PHE A 47 1.24 9.41 2.68
C PHE A 47 2.04 10.55 3.34
N ASP A 48 1.61 10.94 4.53
CA ASP A 48 2.17 12.03 5.32
C ASP A 48 3.20 11.54 6.36
N GLN A 49 3.62 12.44 7.27
CA GLN A 49 4.59 12.07 8.30
C GLN A 49 4.06 11.06 9.32
N ALA A 50 2.74 11.04 9.57
CA ALA A 50 2.13 10.08 10.49
C ALA A 50 2.14 8.69 9.88
N ALA A 51 1.73 8.56 8.61
CA ALA A 51 1.79 7.30 7.87
C ALA A 51 3.22 6.78 7.72
N LYS A 52 4.19 7.69 7.49
CA LYS A 52 5.61 7.35 7.49
C LYS A 52 6.05 6.81 8.85
N ALA A 53 5.72 7.50 9.94
CA ALA A 53 6.08 7.06 11.29
C ALA A 53 5.48 5.69 11.63
N GLU A 54 4.22 5.45 11.25
CA GLU A 54 3.58 4.13 11.37
C GLU A 54 4.39 3.06 10.62
N LEU A 55 4.67 3.26 9.33
CA LEU A 55 5.40 2.30 8.52
C LEU A 55 6.76 1.93 9.14
N PHE A 56 7.53 2.92 9.60
CA PHE A 56 8.85 2.67 10.19
C PHE A 56 8.78 2.06 11.59
N THR A 57 7.71 2.32 12.35
CA THR A 57 7.50 1.68 13.66
C THR A 57 7.31 0.18 13.52
N GLU A 58 6.59 -0.26 12.49
CA GLU A 58 6.33 -1.68 12.23
C GLU A 58 7.53 -2.41 11.63
N LEU A 59 8.49 -1.68 11.03
CA LEU A 59 9.69 -2.28 10.44
C LEU A 59 10.80 -2.62 11.45
N GLY A 60 10.75 -2.06 12.67
CA GLY A 60 11.77 -2.27 13.71
C GLY A 60 12.96 -1.31 13.63
#